data_AF-A0A4U6CVE9-F1
#
_entry.id   AF-A0A4U6CVE9-F1
#
_cell.length_a   1.000
_cell.length_b   1.000
_cell.length_c   1.000
_cell.angle_alpha   90.00
_cell.angle_beta   90.00
_cell.angle_gamma   90.00
#
_symmetry.space_group_name_H-M   'P 1'
#
loop_
_entity.id
_entity.type
_entity.pdbx_description
1 polymer ?
#
loop_
_entity_poly.entity_id
_entity_poly.type
_entity_poly.pdbx_seq_one_letter_code
_entity_poly.pdbx_strand_id
1 'polypeptide(L)'
;MRRAAKADDNQPVIVKSFRQLGWTVAHTHMIGRGFPDTVVSKQLPSGLKFTAVIEIKDGAKPKSSQALTPDEVVWREAWQGEYKIINSIEAVLEYHDWVMKKF
;
A
#
# COMPACT_ATOMS: atom_id res chain seq x y z
N MET A 1 17.35 -7.88 -24.31
CA MET A 1 18.04 -8.05 -23.01
C MET A 1 17.71 -6.83 -22.17
N ARG A 2 17.28 -6.90 -20.91
CA ARG A 2 17.64 -7.82 -19.82
C ARG A 2 16.37 -8.08 -18.98
N ARG A 3 15.92 -9.33 -18.91
CA ARG A 3 15.01 -9.80 -17.86
C ARG A 3 15.76 -9.61 -16.54
N ALA A 4 15.39 -8.63 -15.75
CA ALA A 4 15.74 -8.66 -14.33
C ALA A 4 14.73 -9.60 -13.68
N ALA A 5 15.14 -10.83 -13.41
CA ALA A 5 14.50 -11.64 -12.39
C ALA A 5 14.75 -10.92 -11.06
N LYS A 6 13.82 -10.07 -10.64
CA LYS A 6 13.99 -9.15 -9.51
C LYS A 6 13.03 -9.53 -8.40
N ALA A 7 13.58 -9.96 -7.27
CA ALA A 7 12.84 -9.99 -6.02
C ALA A 7 12.33 -8.57 -5.70
N ASP A 8 11.07 -8.46 -5.29
CA ASP A 8 10.42 -7.38 -4.51
C ASP A 8 10.84 -5.91 -4.66
N ASP A 9 11.14 -5.47 -5.87
CA ASP A 9 11.45 -4.07 -6.17
C ASP A 9 10.28 -3.09 -5.93
N ASN A 10 9.04 -3.60 -5.86
CA ASN A 10 7.87 -2.72 -5.86
C ASN A 10 7.63 -2.04 -4.51
N GLN A 11 7.86 -2.73 -3.39
CA GLN A 11 7.64 -2.17 -2.06
C GLN A 11 8.55 -0.95 -1.79
N PRO A 12 9.87 -1.00 -1.99
CA PRO A 12 10.73 0.18 -1.81
C PRO A 12 10.31 1.38 -2.65
N VAL A 13 9.88 1.14 -3.90
CA VAL A 13 9.44 2.19 -4.82
C VAL A 13 8.12 2.81 -4.36
N ILE A 14 7.13 2.00 -4.02
CA ILE A 14 5.83 2.47 -3.50
C ILE A 14 6.00 3.27 -2.21
N VAL A 15 6.81 2.76 -1.27
CA VAL A 15 7.09 3.45 -0.01
C VAL A 15 7.78 4.79 -0.26
N LYS A 16 8.73 4.84 -1.19
CA LYS A 16 9.38 6.10 -1.61
C LYS A 16 8.36 7.08 -2.19
N SER A 17 7.45 6.62 -3.05
CA SER A 17 6.40 7.47 -3.64
C SER A 17 5.47 8.06 -2.59
N PHE A 18 5.00 7.26 -1.63
CA PHE A 18 4.21 7.77 -0.50
C PHE A 18 4.96 8.85 0.29
N ARG A 19 6.23 8.60 0.62
CA ARG A 19 7.06 9.56 1.35
C ARG A 19 7.28 10.86 0.57
N GLN A 20 7.48 10.79 -0.75
CA GLN A 20 7.60 11.97 -1.62
C GLN A 20 6.34 12.83 -1.62
N LEU A 21 5.16 12.21 -1.46
CA LEU A 21 3.88 12.90 -1.34
C LEU A 21 3.60 13.38 0.10
N GLY A 22 4.58 13.30 1.00
CA GLY A 22 4.48 13.78 2.38
C GLY A 22 3.63 12.86 3.28
N TRP A 23 3.58 11.56 2.99
CA TRP A 23 3.08 10.56 3.92
C TRP A 23 4.20 10.05 4.82
N THR A 24 3.85 9.76 6.07
CA THR A 24 4.66 8.89 6.94
C THR A 24 4.36 7.43 6.61
N VAL A 25 5.37 6.57 6.71
CA VAL A 25 5.24 5.14 6.35
C VAL A 25 6.00 4.28 7.36
N ALA A 26 5.29 3.35 8.00
CA ALA A 26 5.84 2.31 8.84
C ALA A 26 5.73 0.94 8.15
N HIS A 27 6.81 0.14 8.18
CA HIS A 27 6.80 -1.22 7.63
C HIS A 27 6.23 -2.20 8.66
N THR A 28 5.30 -3.04 8.23
CA THR A 28 4.59 -4.02 9.07
C THR A 28 4.56 -5.43 8.49
N HIS A 29 5.12 -5.65 7.30
CA HIS A 29 5.25 -6.98 6.66
C HIS A 29 5.87 -8.07 7.56
N MET A 30 6.67 -7.69 8.57
CA MET A 30 7.27 -8.63 9.53
C MET A 30 6.31 -9.19 10.59
N ILE A 31 5.10 -8.64 10.72
CA ILE A 31 4.11 -9.08 11.73
C ILE A 31 3.52 -10.45 11.36
N GLY A 32 3.30 -10.69 10.06
CA GLY A 32 2.73 -11.94 9.55
C GLY A 32 1.23 -12.13 9.81
N ARG A 33 0.74 -13.36 9.61
CA ARG A 33 -0.68 -13.75 9.80
C ARG A 33 -1.70 -12.87 9.03
N GLY A 34 -1.35 -12.51 7.80
CA GLY A 34 -2.20 -11.67 6.93
C GLY A 34 -2.20 -10.18 7.26
N PHE A 35 -1.40 -9.71 8.23
CA PHE A 35 -1.30 -8.29 8.52
C PHE A 35 -0.66 -7.52 7.35
N PRO A 36 -1.20 -6.35 6.94
CA PRO A 36 -0.73 -5.64 5.75
C PRO A 36 0.74 -5.20 5.80
N ASP A 37 1.33 -4.99 4.62
CA ASP A 37 2.75 -4.68 4.48
C ASP A 37 3.21 -3.37 5.13
N THR A 38 2.36 -2.34 5.12
CA THR A 38 2.70 -1.02 5.68
C THR A 38 1.51 -0.31 6.30
N VAL A 39 1.80 0.63 7.20
CA VAL A 39 0.86 1.64 7.68
C VAL A 39 1.32 3.00 7.20
N VAL A 40 0.41 3.78 6.62
CA VAL A 40 0.68 5.13 6.14
C VAL A 40 -0.19 6.15 6.87
N SER A 41 0.37 7.32 7.15
CA SER A 41 -0.38 8.42 7.78
C SER A 41 0.01 9.77 7.21
N LYS A 42 -0.96 10.67 7.06
CA LYS A 42 -0.78 12.02 6.52
C LYS A 42 -1.70 13.02 7.20
N GLN A 43 -1.17 14.20 7.49
CA GLN A 43 -1.98 15.36 7.83
C GLN A 43 -2.46 16.04 6.54
N LEU A 44 -3.77 16.26 6.44
CA LEU A 44 -4.42 16.88 5.30
C LEU A 44 -4.48 18.41 5.47
N PRO A 45 -4.75 19.18 4.39
CA PRO A 45 -4.85 20.64 4.47
C PRO A 45 -5.91 21.13 5.47
N SER A 46 -6.96 20.33 5.69
CA SER A 46 -8.00 20.57 6.71
C SER A 46 -7.49 20.48 8.16
N GLY A 47 -6.27 19.97 8.37
CA GLY A 47 -5.72 19.64 9.69
C GLY A 47 -6.08 18.23 10.17
N LEU A 48 -6.96 17.51 9.46
CA LEU A 48 -7.30 16.12 9.75
C LEU A 48 -6.07 15.21 9.59
N LYS A 49 -5.92 14.24 10.49
CA LYS A 49 -4.90 13.18 10.38
C LYS A 49 -5.56 11.92 9.82
N PHE A 50 -5.17 11.53 8.62
CA PHE A 50 -5.66 10.32 7.96
C PHE A 50 -4.64 9.20 8.10
N THR A 51 -5.09 7.99 8.41
CA THR A 51 -4.25 6.80 8.55
C THR A 51 -4.89 5.63 7.83
N ALA A 52 -4.07 4.87 7.11
CA ALA A 52 -4.50 3.69 6.35
C ALA A 52 -3.48 2.57 6.49
N VAL A 53 -3.95 1.33 6.41
CA VAL A 53 -3.09 0.16 6.21
C VAL A 53 -3.03 -0.16 4.72
N ILE A 54 -1.85 -0.46 4.22
CA ILE A 54 -1.60 -0.68 2.80
C ILE A 54 -0.99 -2.05 2.60
N GLU A 55 -1.66 -2.84 1.76
CA GLU A 55 -1.17 -4.10 1.22
C GLU A 55 -0.52 -3.84 -0.13
N ILE A 56 0.72 -4.27 -0.31
CA ILE A 56 1.52 -3.99 -1.50
C ILE A 56 1.57 -5.24 -2.36
N LYS A 57 1.13 -5.11 -3.62
CA LYS A 57 1.26 -6.17 -4.63
C LYS A 57 2.19 -5.72 -5.75
N ASP A 58 2.79 -6.65 -6.47
CA ASP A 58 3.60 -6.32 -7.63
C ASP A 58 2.73 -6.26 -8.89
N GLY A 59 2.41 -5.04 -9.35
CA GLY A 59 1.58 -4.78 -10.52
C GLY A 59 2.12 -5.38 -11.83
N ALA A 60 3.43 -5.68 -11.90
CA ALA A 60 4.06 -6.29 -13.06
C ALA A 60 3.85 -7.81 -13.14
N LYS A 61 3.43 -8.45 -12.04
CA LYS A 61 3.14 -9.90 -12.02
C LYS A 61 1.75 -10.20 -12.61
N PRO A 62 1.48 -11.43 -13.07
CA PRO A 62 0.14 -11.84 -13.48
C PRO A 62 -0.90 -11.62 -12.38
N LYS A 63 -2.17 -11.41 -12.74
CA LYS A 63 -3.25 -11.12 -11.78
C LYS A 63 -3.41 -12.18 -10.68
N SER A 64 -3.17 -13.46 -11.01
CA SER A 64 -3.18 -14.55 -10.01
C SER A 64 -2.10 -14.37 -8.93
N SER A 65 -0.93 -13.85 -9.29
CA SER A 65 0.16 -13.53 -8.38
C SER A 65 0.02 -12.17 -7.67
N GLN A 66 -1.01 -11.39 -8.02
CA GLN A 66 -1.42 -10.17 -7.31
C GLN A 66 -2.60 -10.43 -6.34
N ALA A 67 -3.16 -11.65 -6.34
CA ALA A 67 -4.27 -11.99 -5.46
C ALA A 67 -3.82 -11.96 -3.98
N LEU A 68 -4.78 -11.66 -3.11
CA LEU A 68 -4.58 -11.77 -1.67
C LEU A 68 -4.42 -13.24 -1.28
N THR A 69 -3.57 -13.52 -0.30
CA THR A 69 -3.53 -14.83 0.35
C THR A 69 -4.78 -15.03 1.21
N PRO A 70 -5.17 -16.27 1.55
CA PRO A 70 -6.33 -16.52 2.40
C PRO A 70 -6.29 -15.76 3.73
N ASP A 71 -5.12 -15.67 4.37
CA ASP A 71 -4.95 -14.94 5.63
C ASP A 71 -5.13 -13.43 5.45
N GLU A 72 -4.60 -12.85 4.37
CA GLU A 72 -4.81 -11.43 4.02
C GLU A 72 -6.29 -11.12 3.74
N VAL A 73 -7.02 -12.03 3.10
CA VAL A 73 -8.46 -11.87 2.87
C VAL A 73 -9.21 -11.80 4.20
N VAL A 74 -8.95 -12.76 5.10
CA VAL A 74 -9.56 -12.80 6.44
C VAL A 74 -9.24 -11.52 7.21
N TRP A 75 -7.99 -11.08 7.19
CA TRP A 75 -7.57 -9.86 7.89
C TRP A 75 -8.27 -8.62 7.31
N ARG A 76 -8.26 -8.47 5.98
CA ARG A 76 -8.92 -7.35 5.28
C ARG A 76 -10.40 -7.28 5.60
N GLU A 77 -11.09 -8.41 5.61
CA GLU A 77 -12.53 -8.48 5.87
C GLU A 77 -12.88 -8.15 7.33
N ALA A 78 -11.99 -8.43 8.27
CA ALA A 78 -12.17 -8.08 9.68
C ALA A 78 -11.82 -6.61 10.00
N TRP A 79 -11.02 -5.94 9.18
CA TRP A 79 -10.53 -4.59 9.43
C TRP A 79 -11.62 -3.53 9.25
N GLN A 80 -11.78 -2.66 10.24
CA GLN A 80 -12.81 -1.61 10.23
C GLN A 80 -12.29 -0.24 9.77
N GLY A 81 -10.97 -0.10 9.65
CA GLY A 81 -10.32 1.14 9.21
C GLY A 81 -10.11 1.20 7.70
N GLU A 82 -9.45 2.25 7.25
CA GLU A 82 -9.05 2.37 5.85
C GLU A 82 -8.00 1.32 5.48
N TYR A 83 -8.30 0.56 4.43
CA TYR A 83 -7.44 -0.45 3.84
C TYR A 83 -7.32 -0.22 2.34
N LYS A 84 -6.10 -0.31 1.79
CA LYS A 84 -5.89 -0.19 0.35
C LYS A 84 -4.86 -1.18 -0.18
N ILE A 85 -5.16 -1.78 -1.33
CA ILE A 85 -4.16 -2.49 -2.14
C ILE A 85 -3.51 -1.49 -3.08
N ILE A 86 -2.19 -1.42 -3.06
CA ILE A 86 -1.38 -0.58 -3.95
C ILE A 86 -0.42 -1.47 -4.71
N ASN A 87 -0.43 -1.36 -6.05
CA ASN A 87 0.39 -2.22 -6.89
C ASN A 87 1.31 -1.49 -7.87
N SER A 88 1.28 -0.15 -7.90
CA SER A 88 2.18 0.68 -8.72
C SER A 88 2.30 2.09 -8.15
N ILE A 89 3.18 2.89 -8.74
CA ILE A 89 3.31 4.32 -8.40
C ILE A 89 2.03 5.08 -8.78
N GLU A 90 1.43 4.75 -9.91
CA GLU A 90 0.17 5.36 -10.38
C GLU A 90 -0.95 5.11 -9.36
N ALA A 91 -1.04 3.91 -8.81
CA ALA A 91 -2.01 3.60 -7.74
C ALA A 91 -1.75 4.44 -6.47
N VAL A 92 -0.49 4.76 -6.13
CA VAL A 92 -0.16 5.68 -5.03
C VAL A 92 -0.68 7.09 -5.32
N LEU A 93 -0.50 7.59 -6.54
CA LEU A 93 -0.95 8.92 -6.95
C LEU A 93 -2.47 9.02 -6.94
N GLU A 94 -3.15 8.04 -7.53
CA GLU A 94 -4.62 7.96 -7.53
C GLU A 94 -5.19 7.92 -6.12
N TYR A 95 -4.56 7.12 -5.24
CA TYR A 95 -4.98 7.02 -3.85
C TYR A 95 -4.74 8.32 -3.07
N HIS A 96 -3.58 8.95 -3.27
CA HIS A 96 -3.29 10.25 -2.68
C HIS A 96 -4.32 11.29 -3.09
N ASP A 97 -4.59 11.44 -4.38
CA ASP A 97 -5.56 12.39 -4.90
C ASP A 97 -6.96 12.13 -4.35
N TRP A 98 -7.35 10.86 -4.23
CA TRP A 98 -8.62 10.50 -3.64
C TRP A 98 -8.72 10.91 -2.17
N VAL A 99 -7.68 10.64 -1.35
CA VAL A 99 -7.66 11.05 0.06
C VAL A 99 -7.75 12.57 0.18
N MET A 100 -6.94 13.30 -0.60
CA MET A 100 -6.90 14.77 -0.56
C MET A 100 -8.22 15.43 -0.98
N LYS A 101 -9.02 14.75 -1.82
CA LYS A 101 -10.33 15.25 -2.28
C LYS A 101 -11.47 14.86 -1.35
N LYS A 102 -11.38 13.69 -0.71
CA LYS A 102 -12.48 13.11 0.07
C LYS A 102 -12.50 13.58 1.53
N PHE A 103 -11.34 13.89 2.11
CA PHE A 103 -11.16 14.19 3.53
C PHE A 103 -10.41 15.52 3.73
#